data_AF-A0AAN8QPV0-F1
#
_entry.id   AF-A0AAN8QPV0-F1
#
_cell.length_a   1.000
_cell.length_b   1.000
_cell.length_c   1.000
_cell.angle_alpha   90.00
_cell.angle_beta   90.00
_cell.angle_gamma   90.00
#
_symmetry.space_group_name_H-M   'P 1'
#
loop_
_entity.id
_entity.type
_entity.pdbx_description
1 polymer ?
#
loop_
_entity_poly.entity_id
_entity_poly.type
_entity_poly.pdbx_seq_one_letter_code
_entity_poly.pdbx_strand_id
1 'polypeptide(L)'
;MQVYTGKPPGGVPEKNQGMRVVLDMSEGLQGHNITCDNFFTSYRLGVELQKRKLTMVGTIRKNKPELPSEFLKMQGRTVHSSKFAFSENATVVSYCPKKNKNVLVMSTMHKDASLSAREDIKPQIILDYNSTKGGVDNLDKVTATYSCQRMTARWPLVIFYNIVDVSAYNAYVLWTEINQQWNGGKLYRRRLFLEELGKALITPKIQRRVRPPRSTAAASAVQKIQADHQHMPPINQKWIQWIQAVARNGKDASSAPLDKTVKQAPLV
;
A
#
# COMPACT_ATOMS: atom_id res chain seq x y z
N MET A 1 7.74 5.77 -6.54
CA MET A 1 7.80 6.51 -5.26
C MET A 1 8.33 7.90 -5.54
N GLN A 2 7.61 8.94 -5.15
CA GLN A 2 8.09 10.33 -5.24
C GLN A 2 8.43 10.82 -3.82
N VAL A 3 9.65 11.29 -3.59
CA VAL A 3 10.08 11.81 -2.28
C VAL A 3 9.75 13.29 -2.21
N TYR A 4 9.04 13.70 -1.14
CA TYR A 4 8.84 15.12 -0.87
C TYR A 4 10.14 15.72 -0.30
N THR A 5 10.77 16.61 -1.06
CA THR A 5 12.05 17.25 -0.69
C THR A 5 11.89 18.62 -0.04
N GLY A 6 10.66 19.01 0.32
CA GLY A 6 10.39 20.35 0.84
C GLY A 6 10.24 21.39 -0.25
N LYS A 7 10.87 22.54 -0.07
CA LYS A 7 10.78 23.67 -1.01
C LYS A 7 11.74 23.45 -2.20
N PRO A 8 11.30 23.72 -3.43
CA PRO A 8 12.19 23.73 -4.60
C PRO A 8 13.28 24.81 -4.48
N PRO A 9 14.35 24.74 -5.27
CA PRO A 9 15.35 25.80 -5.37
C PRO A 9 14.66 27.15 -5.62
N GLY A 10 14.93 28.14 -4.74
CA GLY A 10 14.24 29.44 -4.74
C GLY A 10 13.23 29.62 -3.59
N GLY A 11 12.93 28.58 -2.80
CA GLY A 11 12.24 28.72 -1.50
C GLY A 11 10.74 29.02 -1.57
N VAL A 12 10.17 29.11 -2.77
CA VAL A 12 8.73 29.35 -2.99
C VAL A 12 7.96 28.04 -2.76
N PRO A 13 6.92 28.02 -1.90
CA PRO A 13 6.06 26.85 -1.74
C PRO A 13 5.38 26.46 -3.05
N GLU A 14 5.36 25.16 -3.35
CA GLU A 14 4.67 24.64 -4.52
C GLU A 14 3.15 24.88 -4.41
N LYS A 15 2.57 25.55 -5.41
CA LYS A 15 1.11 25.71 -5.51
C LYS A 15 0.49 24.46 -6.14
N ASN A 16 -0.64 24.01 -5.61
CA ASN A 16 -1.39 22.84 -6.10
C ASN A 16 -0.65 21.50 -6.02
N GLN A 17 0.32 21.36 -5.11
CA GLN A 17 1.10 20.14 -4.91
C GLN A 17 0.21 18.88 -4.80
N GLY A 18 -0.87 18.94 -4.00
CA GLY A 18 -1.76 17.79 -3.83
C GLY A 18 -2.38 17.30 -5.14
N MET A 19 -2.77 18.22 -6.03
CA MET A 19 -3.32 17.86 -7.33
C MET A 19 -2.26 17.23 -8.24
N ARG A 20 -1.08 17.85 -8.34
CA ARG A 20 0.04 17.32 -9.14
C ARG A 20 0.39 15.90 -8.70
N VAL A 21 0.61 15.70 -7.40
CA VAL A 21 1.00 14.40 -6.84
C VAL A 21 -0.01 13.31 -7.19
N VAL A 22 -1.33 13.57 -7.06
CA VAL A 22 -2.34 12.56 -7.42
C VAL A 22 -2.34 12.27 -8.93
N LEU A 23 -2.20 13.29 -9.78
CA LEU A 23 -2.15 13.10 -11.23
C LEU A 23 -0.90 12.33 -11.68
N ASP A 24 0.25 12.58 -11.06
CA ASP A 24 1.49 11.85 -11.35
C ASP A 24 1.40 10.40 -10.87
N MET A 25 0.90 10.17 -9.64
CA MET A 25 0.78 8.81 -9.08
C MET A 25 -0.31 7.96 -9.75
N SER A 26 -1.26 8.58 -10.45
CA SER A 26 -2.34 7.89 -11.17
C SER A 26 -2.07 7.75 -12.67
N GLU A 27 -0.88 8.13 -13.14
CA GLU A 27 -0.50 7.97 -14.54
C GLU A 27 -0.61 6.50 -14.97
N GLY A 28 -1.23 6.27 -16.14
CA GLY A 28 -1.46 4.93 -16.69
C GLY A 28 -2.67 4.17 -16.10
N LEU A 29 -3.31 4.65 -15.03
CA LEU A 29 -4.52 4.02 -14.47
C LEU A 29 -5.78 4.46 -15.22
N GLN A 30 -6.73 3.54 -15.42
CA GLN A 30 -8.06 3.81 -15.98
C GLN A 30 -9.12 2.94 -15.30
N GLY A 31 -10.34 3.46 -15.13
CA GLY A 31 -11.47 2.69 -14.59
C GLY A 31 -11.44 2.44 -13.08
N HIS A 32 -10.62 3.17 -12.34
CA HIS A 32 -10.47 3.04 -10.89
C HIS A 32 -10.99 4.27 -10.14
N ASN A 33 -11.40 4.09 -8.88
CA ASN A 33 -11.69 5.16 -7.95
C ASN A 33 -10.49 5.41 -7.03
N ILE A 34 -10.11 6.68 -6.86
CA ILE A 34 -9.03 7.10 -5.97
C ILE A 34 -9.62 7.64 -4.66
N THR A 35 -9.22 7.06 -3.53
CA THR A 35 -9.58 7.58 -2.21
C THR A 35 -8.51 8.53 -1.70
N CYS A 36 -8.89 9.78 -1.45
CA CYS A 36 -7.99 10.87 -1.07
C CYS A 36 -8.25 11.36 0.36
N ASP A 37 -7.18 11.73 1.07
CA ASP A 37 -7.30 12.59 2.25
C ASP A 37 -7.52 14.07 1.85
N ASN A 38 -7.98 14.87 2.81
CA ASN A 38 -8.33 16.28 2.67
C ASN A 38 -7.24 17.18 2.07
N PHE A 39 -5.96 16.81 2.20
CA PHE A 39 -4.88 17.57 1.59
C PHE A 39 -4.93 17.52 0.06
N PHE A 40 -5.33 16.38 -0.50
CA PHE A 40 -5.34 16.12 -1.93
C PHE A 40 -6.68 16.48 -2.58
N THR A 41 -7.79 16.32 -1.86
CA THR A 41 -9.14 16.50 -2.41
C THR A 41 -9.44 17.95 -2.81
N SER A 42 -9.89 18.14 -4.05
CA SER A 42 -10.43 19.41 -4.57
C SER A 42 -11.33 19.17 -5.78
N TYR A 43 -12.29 20.08 -6.03
CA TYR A 43 -13.19 19.95 -7.17
C TYR A 43 -12.43 19.84 -8.50
N ARG A 44 -11.43 20.72 -8.68
CA ARG A 44 -10.57 20.73 -9.88
C ARG A 44 -9.85 19.40 -10.11
N LEU A 45 -9.31 18.78 -9.06
CA LEU A 45 -8.68 17.46 -9.17
C LEU A 45 -9.69 16.41 -9.65
N GLY A 46 -10.91 16.43 -9.11
CA GLY A 46 -11.96 15.50 -9.51
C GLY A 46 -12.29 15.57 -11.00
N VAL A 47 -12.39 16.78 -11.55
CA VAL A 47 -12.64 17.01 -12.99
C VAL A 47 -11.48 16.49 -13.85
N GLU A 48 -10.22 16.75 -13.46
CA GLU A 48 -9.07 16.24 -14.22
C GLU A 48 -8.96 14.70 -14.18
N LEU A 49 -9.31 14.07 -13.06
CA LEU A 49 -9.35 12.61 -12.96
C LEU A 49 -10.43 12.00 -13.85
N GLN A 50 -11.61 12.62 -13.94
CA GLN A 50 -12.68 12.15 -14.83
C GLN A 50 -12.25 12.16 -16.31
N LYS A 51 -11.49 13.17 -16.76
CA LYS A 51 -10.90 13.19 -18.11
C LYS A 51 -9.99 11.98 -18.37
N ARG A 52 -9.41 11.40 -17.32
CA ARG A 52 -8.57 10.20 -17.36
C ARG A 52 -9.34 8.90 -17.08
N LYS A 53 -10.68 8.95 -17.08
CA LYS A 53 -11.57 7.81 -16.72
C LYS A 53 -11.31 7.30 -15.29
N LEU A 54 -10.97 8.21 -14.39
CA LEU A 54 -10.79 7.94 -12.97
C LEU A 54 -11.84 8.71 -12.17
N THR A 55 -12.30 8.12 -11.09
CA THR A 55 -13.16 8.81 -10.12
C THR A 55 -12.39 9.04 -8.82
N MET A 56 -12.94 9.86 -7.93
CA MET A 56 -12.38 10.02 -6.60
C MET A 56 -13.46 10.14 -5.53
N VAL A 57 -13.05 9.83 -4.30
CA VAL A 57 -13.78 10.12 -3.07
C VAL A 57 -12.79 10.59 -2.02
N GLY A 58 -13.13 11.62 -1.27
CA GLY A 58 -12.24 12.10 -0.23
C GLY A 58 -12.87 13.12 0.68
N THR A 59 -12.33 13.24 1.88
CA THR A 59 -12.70 14.35 2.76
C THR A 59 -12.25 15.65 2.11
N ILE A 60 -13.02 16.74 2.28
CA ILE A 60 -12.70 18.05 1.72
C ILE A 60 -12.57 19.10 2.82
N ARG A 61 -11.55 19.95 2.73
CA ARG A 61 -11.32 21.00 3.73
C ARG A 61 -12.39 22.08 3.65
N LYS A 62 -12.87 22.53 4.82
CA LYS A 62 -13.91 23.58 4.95
C LYS A 62 -13.57 24.93 4.30
N ASN A 63 -12.29 25.21 4.05
CA ASN A 63 -11.82 26.47 3.47
C ASN A 63 -11.74 26.43 1.94
N LYS A 64 -12.23 25.35 1.31
CA LYS A 64 -12.29 25.23 -0.13
C LYS A 64 -13.37 26.14 -0.71
N PRO A 65 -13.05 27.03 -1.67
CA PRO A 65 -13.99 28.02 -2.21
C PRO A 65 -15.14 27.37 -2.98
N GLU A 66 -14.99 26.13 -3.46
CA GLU A 66 -16.04 25.36 -4.13
C GLU A 66 -17.20 24.91 -3.21
N LEU A 67 -17.07 25.07 -1.89
CA LEU A 67 -18.08 24.59 -0.94
C LEU A 67 -19.21 25.61 -0.74
N PRO A 68 -20.49 25.19 -0.82
CA PRO A 68 -21.62 26.04 -0.45
C PRO A 68 -21.53 26.52 1.01
N SER A 69 -21.85 27.79 1.26
CA SER A 69 -21.77 28.38 2.62
C SER A 69 -22.68 27.65 3.62
N GLU A 70 -23.79 27.10 3.13
CA GLU A 70 -24.82 26.34 3.84
C GLU A 70 -24.27 25.06 4.47
N PHE A 71 -23.16 24.53 3.94
CA PHE A 71 -22.50 23.34 4.45
C PHE A 71 -21.66 23.64 5.68
N LEU A 72 -21.22 24.90 5.83
CA LEU A 72 -20.39 25.35 6.95
C LEU A 72 -21.22 25.79 8.16
N LYS A 73 -22.48 26.16 7.93
CA LYS A 73 -23.44 26.57 8.97
C LYS A 73 -23.90 25.35 9.78
N MET A 74 -23.48 25.28 11.05
CA MET A 74 -23.81 24.17 11.96
C MET A 74 -24.96 24.47 12.92
N GLN A 75 -25.32 25.75 13.09
CA GLN A 75 -26.45 26.14 13.93
C GLN A 75 -27.75 25.50 13.41
N GLY A 76 -28.54 24.90 14.31
CA GLY A 76 -29.80 24.23 13.98
C GLY A 76 -29.66 22.87 13.28
N ARG A 77 -28.44 22.36 13.05
CA ARG A 77 -28.24 21.02 12.46
C ARG A 77 -28.50 19.92 13.49
N THR A 78 -29.38 18.99 13.16
CA THR A 78 -29.64 17.80 13.98
C THR A 78 -28.52 16.76 13.80
N VAL A 79 -28.27 15.97 14.84
CA VAL A 79 -27.32 14.85 14.77
C VAL A 79 -27.83 13.83 13.73
N HIS A 80 -26.91 13.23 12.99
CA HIS A 80 -27.14 12.33 11.86
C HIS A 80 -27.78 12.96 10.62
N SER A 81 -28.03 14.28 10.61
CA SER A 81 -28.52 14.97 9.41
C SER A 81 -27.43 15.11 8.34
N SER A 82 -27.87 15.07 7.08
CA SER A 82 -27.04 15.21 5.90
C SER A 82 -27.56 16.34 4.99
N LYS A 83 -26.66 17.03 4.30
CA LYS A 83 -26.98 17.96 3.20
C LYS A 83 -26.14 17.55 2.00
N PHE A 84 -26.76 17.51 0.83
CA PHE A 84 -26.10 17.15 -0.43
C PHE A 84 -26.11 18.33 -1.39
N ALA A 85 -25.05 18.45 -2.16
CA ALA A 85 -24.91 19.41 -3.24
C ALA A 85 -24.41 18.63 -4.45
N PHE A 86 -25.09 18.82 -5.57
CA PHE A 86 -24.84 18.12 -6.81
C PHE A 86 -24.36 19.12 -7.85
N SER A 87 -23.38 18.69 -8.61
CA SER A 87 -22.96 19.32 -9.85
C SER A 87 -22.88 18.23 -10.92
N GLU A 88 -22.69 18.64 -12.17
CA GLU A 88 -22.49 17.71 -13.28
C GLU A 88 -21.36 16.70 -13.01
N ASN A 89 -20.28 17.16 -12.35
CA ASN A 89 -19.05 16.37 -12.20
C ASN A 89 -18.84 15.78 -10.79
N ALA A 90 -19.53 16.29 -9.77
CA ALA A 90 -19.26 15.92 -8.38
C ALA A 90 -20.47 16.09 -7.46
N THR A 91 -20.50 15.25 -6.43
CA THR A 91 -21.40 15.34 -5.28
C THR A 91 -20.61 15.66 -4.03
N VAL A 92 -21.09 16.62 -3.23
CA VAL A 92 -20.53 16.92 -1.90
C VAL A 92 -21.60 16.64 -0.85
N VAL A 93 -21.19 15.98 0.24
CA VAL A 93 -22.05 15.76 1.41
C VAL A 93 -21.47 16.44 2.65
N SER A 94 -22.35 17.11 3.39
CA SER A 94 -22.14 17.62 4.74
C SER A 94 -22.94 16.75 5.70
N TYR A 95 -22.25 16.01 6.57
CA TYR A 95 -22.87 15.08 7.52
C TYR A 95 -22.53 15.46 8.96
N CYS A 96 -23.52 15.41 9.84
CA CYS A 96 -23.38 15.76 11.25
C CYS A 96 -23.33 14.51 12.15
N PRO A 97 -22.17 13.85 12.35
CA PRO A 97 -22.10 12.65 13.18
C PRO A 97 -22.37 12.92 14.66
N LYS A 98 -22.09 14.13 15.14
CA LYS A 98 -22.24 14.57 16.53
C LYS A 98 -22.61 16.04 16.57
N LYS A 99 -23.15 16.52 17.71
CA LYS A 99 -23.46 17.93 17.93
C LYS A 99 -22.24 18.81 17.60
N ASN A 100 -22.44 19.84 16.78
CA ASN A 100 -21.40 20.78 16.34
C ASN A 100 -20.18 20.15 15.64
N LYS A 101 -20.30 18.92 15.10
CA LYS A 101 -19.27 18.29 14.27
C LYS A 101 -19.80 18.08 12.86
N ASN A 102 -18.97 18.43 11.89
CA ASN A 102 -19.29 18.30 10.48
C ASN A 102 -18.22 17.46 9.77
N VAL A 103 -18.67 16.54 8.93
CA VAL A 103 -17.83 15.76 8.04
C VAL A 103 -18.23 16.13 6.62
N LEU A 104 -17.25 16.69 5.89
CA LEU A 104 -17.40 17.06 4.49
C LEU A 104 -16.67 16.03 3.64
N VAL A 105 -17.40 15.38 2.73
CA VAL A 105 -16.83 14.43 1.77
C VAL A 105 -17.31 14.82 0.38
N MET A 106 -16.39 14.82 -0.57
CA MET A 106 -16.67 15.03 -1.99
C MET A 106 -16.39 13.75 -2.75
N SER A 107 -17.23 13.45 -3.74
CA SER A 107 -17.01 12.35 -4.66
C SER A 107 -17.38 12.72 -6.09
N THR A 108 -16.63 12.18 -7.05
CA THR A 108 -16.96 12.23 -8.47
C THR A 108 -17.53 10.91 -9.00
N MET A 109 -17.66 9.91 -8.13
CA MET A 109 -18.26 8.60 -8.43
C MET A 109 -19.76 8.57 -8.13
N HIS A 110 -20.17 9.20 -7.03
CA HIS A 110 -21.54 9.15 -6.53
C HIS A 110 -22.39 10.28 -7.15
N LYS A 111 -23.61 9.95 -7.56
CA LYS A 111 -24.54 10.88 -8.25
C LYS A 111 -25.88 11.07 -7.54
N ASP A 112 -26.06 10.48 -6.36
CA ASP A 112 -27.31 10.47 -5.62
C ASP A 112 -27.11 10.86 -4.14
N ALA A 113 -28.23 10.95 -3.41
CA ALA A 113 -28.29 11.25 -1.99
C ALA A 113 -28.45 9.98 -1.13
N SER A 114 -27.87 8.85 -1.54
CA SER A 114 -28.09 7.56 -0.89
C SER A 114 -27.62 7.55 0.59
N LEU A 115 -28.51 7.08 1.47
CA LEU A 115 -28.30 6.97 2.91
C LEU A 115 -28.35 5.52 3.34
N SER A 116 -27.56 5.16 4.36
CA SER A 116 -27.64 3.83 4.96
C SER A 116 -28.88 3.68 5.85
N ALA A 117 -29.40 2.45 5.96
CA ALA A 117 -30.48 2.09 6.88
C ALA A 117 -30.01 1.91 8.34
N ARG A 118 -28.79 2.34 8.68
CA ARG A 118 -28.25 2.27 10.05
C ARG A 118 -28.84 3.39 10.90
N GLU A 119 -28.78 3.23 12.23
CA GLU A 119 -29.24 4.25 13.19
C GLU A 119 -28.54 5.61 13.02
N ASP A 120 -27.29 5.60 12.54
CA ASP A 120 -26.52 6.81 12.29
C ASP A 120 -26.85 7.49 10.95
N ILE A 121 -27.73 6.90 10.13
CA ILE A 121 -28.22 7.38 8.84
C ILE A 121 -27.07 7.92 7.97
N LYS A 122 -25.94 7.22 8.02
CA LYS A 122 -24.71 7.69 7.39
C LYS A 122 -24.84 7.66 5.87
N PRO A 123 -24.44 8.74 5.15
CA PRO A 123 -24.39 8.74 3.70
C PRO A 123 -23.53 7.62 3.12
N GLN A 124 -23.98 7.03 2.01
CA GLN A 124 -23.25 5.94 1.33
C GLN A 124 -21.83 6.40 0.93
N ILE A 125 -21.69 7.64 0.46
CA ILE A 125 -20.39 8.26 0.13
C ILE A 125 -19.39 8.16 1.29
N ILE A 126 -19.86 8.36 2.53
CA ILE A 126 -19.00 8.32 3.72
C ILE A 126 -18.67 6.86 4.10
N LEU A 127 -19.59 5.93 3.89
CA LEU A 127 -19.32 4.50 4.09
C LEU A 127 -18.24 4.01 3.12
N ASP A 128 -18.33 4.37 1.84
CA ASP A 128 -17.37 3.97 0.81
C ASP A 128 -16.02 4.65 0.97
N TYR A 129 -15.99 5.89 1.45
CA TYR A 129 -14.76 6.53 1.91
C TYR A 129 -14.13 5.74 3.07
N ASN A 130 -14.90 5.35 4.08
CA ASN A 130 -14.37 4.66 5.25
C ASN A 130 -13.85 3.24 4.95
N SER A 131 -14.44 2.54 3.98
CA SER A 131 -13.99 1.20 3.57
C SER A 131 -12.64 1.22 2.85
N THR A 132 -12.28 2.36 2.23
CA THR A 132 -11.10 2.46 1.35
C THR A 132 -9.98 3.35 1.90
N LYS A 133 -10.28 4.34 2.75
CA LYS A 133 -9.29 5.32 3.28
C LYS A 133 -8.11 4.69 4.02
N GLY A 134 -8.25 3.45 4.50
CA GLY A 134 -7.23 2.75 5.28
C GLY A 134 -6.12 2.10 4.46
N GLY A 135 -6.18 2.14 3.12
CA GLY A 135 -5.22 1.43 2.25
C GLY A 135 -3.75 1.73 2.58
N VAL A 136 -3.38 3.01 2.60
CA VAL A 136 -1.99 3.45 2.87
C VAL A 136 -1.62 3.23 4.35
N ASP A 137 -2.48 3.65 5.29
CA ASP A 137 -2.23 3.46 6.73
C ASP A 137 -2.05 1.98 7.10
N ASN A 138 -2.75 1.07 6.43
CA ASN A 138 -2.60 -0.37 6.66
C ASN A 138 -1.25 -0.87 6.13
N LEU A 139 -0.80 -0.41 4.96
CA LEU A 139 0.55 -0.70 4.47
C LEU A 139 1.61 -0.21 5.45
N ASP A 140 1.49 1.01 5.96
CA ASP A 140 2.41 1.60 6.94
C ASP A 140 2.47 0.76 8.22
N LYS A 141 1.32 0.41 8.79
CA LYS A 141 1.25 -0.46 9.99
C LYS A 141 1.89 -1.82 9.75
N VAL A 142 1.60 -2.44 8.61
CA VAL A 142 2.10 -3.76 8.27
C VAL A 142 3.62 -3.69 8.10
N THR A 143 4.15 -2.78 7.28
CA THR A 143 5.60 -2.62 7.10
C THR A 143 6.32 -2.34 8.41
N ALA A 144 5.78 -1.48 9.28
CA ALA A 144 6.36 -1.20 10.60
C ALA A 144 6.45 -2.43 11.52
N THR A 145 5.52 -3.38 11.43
CA THR A 145 5.48 -4.60 12.27
C THR A 145 6.70 -5.51 12.05
N TYR A 146 7.20 -5.59 10.82
CA TYR A 146 8.39 -6.37 10.46
C TYR A 146 9.32 -5.50 9.63
N SER A 147 9.90 -4.49 10.27
CA SER A 147 10.80 -3.54 9.63
C SER A 147 12.27 -3.95 9.80
N CYS A 148 13.05 -3.77 8.73
CA CYS A 148 14.50 -3.89 8.74
C CYS A 148 15.21 -2.58 9.11
N GLN A 149 14.47 -1.52 9.44
CA GLN A 149 15.02 -0.22 9.80
C GLN A 149 15.97 -0.33 10.99
N ARG A 150 17.00 0.52 10.96
CA ARG A 150 18.01 0.66 12.02
C ARG A 150 18.24 2.13 12.29
N MET A 151 18.62 2.44 13.53
CA MET A 151 19.04 3.78 13.91
C MET A 151 20.22 4.22 13.03
N THR A 152 20.09 5.39 12.41
CA THR A 152 21.06 5.92 11.47
C THR A 152 21.03 7.44 11.49
N ALA A 153 22.20 8.07 11.37
CA ALA A 153 22.34 9.51 11.16
C ALA A 153 22.29 9.91 9.66
N ARG A 154 22.09 8.94 8.75
CA ARG A 154 22.11 9.15 7.30
C ARG A 154 20.71 8.98 6.71
N TRP A 155 20.05 10.09 6.37
CA TRP A 155 18.69 10.09 5.80
C TRP A 155 18.51 9.21 4.55
N PRO A 156 19.50 9.03 3.63
CA PRO A 156 19.28 8.15 2.48
C PRO A 156 19.07 6.69 2.88
N LEU A 157 19.64 6.26 4.02
CA LEU A 157 19.40 4.92 4.53
C LEU A 157 17.96 4.73 5.02
N VAL A 158 17.31 5.78 5.52
CA VAL A 158 15.90 5.71 5.94
C VAL A 158 15.02 5.37 4.72
N ILE A 159 15.29 6.01 3.58
CA ILE A 159 14.60 5.71 2.32
C ILE A 159 14.93 4.30 1.85
N PHE A 160 16.20 3.90 1.88
CA PHE A 160 16.60 2.56 1.48
C PHE A 160 15.89 1.47 2.32
N TYR A 161 15.82 1.63 3.63
CA TYR A 161 15.12 0.68 4.49
C TYR A 161 13.62 0.63 4.18
N ASN A 162 12.98 1.78 3.92
CA ASN A 162 11.58 1.80 3.50
C ASN A 162 11.37 1.05 2.17
N ILE A 163 12.26 1.24 1.19
CA ILE A 163 12.21 0.50 -0.08
C ILE A 163 12.28 -1.02 0.17
N VAL A 164 13.18 -1.47 1.04
CA VAL A 164 13.31 -2.90 1.38
C VAL A 164 12.03 -3.43 2.03
N ASP A 165 11.49 -2.73 3.04
CA ASP A 165 10.30 -3.16 3.75
C ASP A 165 9.07 -3.24 2.84
N VAL A 166 8.86 -2.22 1.98
CA VAL A 166 7.75 -2.18 1.01
C VAL A 166 7.93 -3.25 -0.07
N SER A 167 9.16 -3.44 -0.59
CA SER A 167 9.44 -4.46 -1.61
C SER A 167 9.19 -5.86 -1.09
N ALA A 168 9.61 -6.15 0.15
CA ALA A 168 9.37 -7.44 0.79
C ALA A 168 7.87 -7.70 1.01
N TYR A 169 7.10 -6.67 1.36
CA TYR A 169 5.64 -6.79 1.46
C TYR A 169 4.96 -7.01 0.11
N ASN A 170 5.34 -6.26 -0.93
CA ASN A 170 4.79 -6.46 -2.28
C ASN A 170 5.12 -7.86 -2.81
N ALA A 171 6.34 -8.34 -2.60
CA ALA A 171 6.72 -9.71 -2.95
C ALA A 171 5.89 -10.75 -2.19
N TYR A 172 5.60 -10.52 -0.90
CA TYR A 172 4.71 -11.38 -0.12
C TYR A 172 3.31 -11.43 -0.71
N VAL A 173 2.70 -10.28 -1.03
CA VAL A 173 1.36 -10.20 -1.62
C VAL A 173 1.31 -11.00 -2.92
N LEU A 174 2.22 -10.72 -3.86
CA LEU A 174 2.31 -11.44 -5.14
C LEU A 174 2.50 -12.94 -4.94
N TRP A 175 3.36 -13.34 -4.01
CA TRP A 175 3.60 -14.74 -3.68
C TRP A 175 2.33 -15.43 -3.21
N THR A 176 1.58 -14.81 -2.31
CA THR A 176 0.35 -15.40 -1.76
C THR A 176 -0.81 -15.42 -2.74
N GLU A 177 -0.85 -14.48 -3.70
CA GLU A 177 -1.85 -14.50 -4.78
C GLU A 177 -1.59 -15.64 -5.76
N ILE A 178 -0.33 -15.88 -6.13
CA ILE A 178 0.06 -16.96 -7.05
C ILE A 178 0.00 -18.33 -6.34
N ASN A 179 0.42 -18.39 -5.08
CA ASN A 179 0.55 -19.63 -4.30
C ASN A 179 -0.44 -19.65 -3.13
N GLN A 180 -1.73 -19.63 -3.43
CA GLN A 180 -2.80 -19.51 -2.42
C GLN A 180 -2.72 -20.58 -1.33
N GLN A 181 -2.32 -21.81 -1.68
CA GLN A 181 -2.20 -22.94 -0.76
C GLN A 181 -0.93 -22.89 0.12
N TRP A 182 0.07 -22.08 -0.25
CA TRP A 182 1.32 -22.00 0.52
C TRP A 182 1.04 -21.49 1.93
N ASN A 183 1.25 -22.37 2.93
CA ASN A 183 0.95 -22.08 4.33
C ASN A 183 -0.49 -21.58 4.59
N GLY A 184 -1.48 -22.00 3.78
CA GLY A 184 -2.85 -21.45 3.77
C GLY A 184 -3.61 -21.49 5.10
N GLY A 185 -3.26 -22.40 6.02
CA GLY A 185 -3.87 -22.49 7.36
C GLY A 185 -3.16 -21.70 8.47
N LYS A 186 -2.08 -20.97 8.16
CA LYS A 186 -1.26 -20.29 9.18
C LYS A 186 -1.58 -18.80 9.24
N LEU A 187 -1.77 -18.27 10.45
CA LEU A 187 -1.99 -16.83 10.66
C LEU A 187 -0.71 -15.99 10.53
N TYR A 188 0.47 -16.63 10.60
CA TYR A 188 1.79 -15.98 10.60
C TYR A 188 2.56 -16.15 9.27
N ARG A 189 1.85 -16.30 8.14
CA ARG A 189 2.41 -16.51 6.79
C ARG A 189 3.47 -15.47 6.41
N ARG A 190 3.25 -14.20 6.72
CA ARG A 190 4.21 -13.13 6.42
C ARG A 190 5.56 -13.34 7.14
N ARG A 191 5.55 -13.78 8.41
CA ARG A 191 6.78 -14.07 9.15
C ARG A 191 7.58 -15.17 8.46
N LEU A 192 6.90 -16.24 8.06
CA LEU A 192 7.52 -17.36 7.33
C LEU A 192 8.09 -16.89 5.99
N PHE A 193 7.34 -16.06 5.26
CA PHE A 193 7.79 -15.52 3.99
C PHE A 193 9.07 -14.71 4.14
N LEU A 194 9.14 -13.83 5.14
CA LEU A 194 10.33 -13.02 5.41
C LEU A 194 11.53 -13.87 5.83
N GLU A 195 11.30 -14.93 6.60
CA GLU A 195 12.34 -15.89 6.99
C GLU A 195 12.89 -16.65 5.77
N GLU A 196 12.01 -17.19 4.92
CA GLU A 196 12.38 -17.88 3.68
C GLU A 196 13.08 -16.94 2.70
N LEU A 197 12.58 -15.71 2.53
CA LEU A 197 13.20 -14.67 1.70
C LEU A 197 14.61 -14.34 2.19
N GLY A 198 14.78 -14.10 3.49
CA GLY A 198 16.07 -13.79 4.10
C GLY A 198 17.08 -14.92 3.88
N LYS A 199 16.66 -16.18 4.11
CA LYS A 199 17.48 -17.38 3.85
C LYS A 199 17.86 -17.46 2.37
N ALA A 200 16.91 -17.30 1.45
CA ALA A 200 17.18 -17.42 0.02
C ALA A 200 18.16 -16.36 -0.51
N LEU A 201 18.08 -15.13 0.01
CA LEU A 201 19.01 -14.06 -0.37
C LEU A 201 20.44 -14.29 0.16
N ILE A 202 20.58 -14.83 1.38
CA ILE A 202 21.89 -15.00 2.02
C ILE A 202 22.59 -16.32 1.66
N THR A 203 21.84 -17.39 1.37
CA THR A 203 22.37 -18.73 1.11
C THR A 203 23.47 -18.76 0.04
N PRO A 204 23.32 -18.14 -1.15
CA PRO A 204 24.39 -18.14 -2.16
C PRO A 204 25.67 -17.43 -1.69
N LYS A 205 25.54 -16.45 -0.79
CA LYS A 205 26.68 -15.73 -0.20
C LYS A 205 27.37 -16.58 0.87
N ILE A 206 26.60 -17.34 1.65
CA ILE A 206 27.12 -18.30 2.64
C ILE A 206 27.87 -19.43 1.93
N GLN A 207 27.31 -19.98 0.85
CA GLN A 207 27.92 -21.06 0.09
C GLN A 207 29.29 -20.69 -0.50
N ARG A 208 29.43 -19.45 -0.99
CA ARG A 208 30.71 -18.93 -1.53
C ARG A 208 31.71 -18.50 -0.45
N ARG A 209 31.32 -18.55 0.83
CA ARG A 209 32.14 -18.02 1.92
C ARG A 209 33.29 -18.98 2.23
N VAL A 210 34.52 -18.55 1.93
CA VAL A 210 35.73 -19.34 2.20
C VAL A 210 36.08 -19.37 3.69
N ARG A 211 35.89 -18.25 4.41
CA ARG A 211 36.29 -18.12 5.81
C ARG A 211 35.07 -18.23 6.73
N PRO A 212 35.02 -19.22 7.65
CA PRO A 212 33.93 -19.32 8.59
C PRO A 212 33.91 -18.09 9.52
N PRO A 213 32.72 -17.67 9.99
CA PRO A 213 32.60 -16.62 10.99
C PRO A 213 33.27 -17.05 12.31
N ARG A 214 33.67 -16.06 13.11
CA ARG A 214 34.43 -16.28 14.36
C ARG A 214 33.61 -16.97 15.44
N SER A 215 32.30 -16.76 15.48
CA SER A 215 31.44 -17.39 16.49
C SER A 215 31.14 -18.84 16.10
N THR A 216 31.29 -19.74 17.07
CA THR A 216 31.09 -21.19 16.87
C THR A 216 29.71 -21.50 16.30
N ALA A 217 28.65 -20.88 16.85
CA ALA A 217 27.28 -21.07 16.37
C ALA A 217 27.09 -20.65 14.89
N ALA A 218 27.68 -19.52 14.49
CA ALA A 218 27.59 -19.07 13.10
C ALA A 218 28.47 -19.94 12.19
N ALA A 219 29.61 -20.44 12.67
CA ALA A 219 30.47 -21.33 11.92
C ALA A 219 29.77 -22.66 11.61
N SER A 220 29.12 -23.25 12.62
CA SER A 220 28.30 -24.46 12.45
C SER A 220 27.16 -24.26 11.46
N ALA A 221 26.46 -23.11 11.51
CA ALA A 221 25.40 -22.81 10.55
C ALA A 221 25.92 -22.68 9.11
N VAL A 222 27.09 -22.04 8.91
CA VAL A 222 27.74 -21.91 7.59
C VAL A 222 28.15 -23.28 7.05
N GLN A 223 28.77 -24.12 7.88
CA GLN A 223 29.20 -25.47 7.50
C GLN A 223 28.00 -26.34 7.11
N LYS A 224 26.90 -26.30 7.86
CA LYS A 224 25.69 -27.05 7.54
C LYS A 224 25.12 -26.65 6.17
N ILE A 225 24.99 -25.34 5.91
CA ILE A 225 24.46 -24.83 4.63
C ILE A 225 25.39 -25.19 3.45
N GLN A 226 26.70 -25.22 3.67
CA GLN A 226 27.69 -25.63 2.66
C GLN A 226 27.64 -27.14 2.38
N ALA A 227 27.46 -27.97 3.41
CA ALA A 227 27.32 -29.41 3.30
C ALA A 227 26.01 -29.81 2.61
N ASP A 228 24.89 -29.16 2.96
CA ASP A 228 23.57 -29.39 2.36
C ASP A 228 23.59 -29.10 0.84
N HIS A 229 24.37 -28.11 0.39
CA HIS A 229 24.56 -27.82 -1.05
C HIS A 229 25.30 -28.93 -1.79
N GLN A 230 26.18 -29.68 -1.13
CA GLN A 230 26.90 -30.80 -1.76
C GLN A 230 25.99 -32.03 -1.96
N HIS A 231 24.84 -32.10 -1.27
CA HIS A 231 23.94 -33.27 -1.27
C HIS A 231 22.51 -33.00 -1.81
N MET A 232 22.20 -31.79 -2.29
CA MET A 232 20.83 -31.45 -2.70
C MET A 232 20.50 -31.89 -4.15
N PRO A 233 19.44 -32.69 -4.39
CA PRO A 233 18.93 -32.93 -5.74
C PRO A 233 18.25 -31.66 -6.30
N PRO A 234 18.16 -31.49 -7.63
CA PRO A 234 17.92 -30.20 -8.32
C PRO A 234 16.47 -29.66 -8.26
N ILE A 235 15.76 -29.81 -7.14
CA ILE A 235 14.34 -29.46 -7.03
C ILE A 235 14.07 -28.06 -6.44
N ASN A 236 15.03 -27.42 -5.76
CA ASN A 236 14.86 -26.04 -5.25
C ASN A 236 15.63 -24.96 -6.03
N GLN A 237 16.31 -25.35 -7.11
CA GLN A 237 17.02 -24.42 -7.99
C GLN A 237 16.06 -23.55 -8.80
N LYS A 238 14.86 -24.06 -9.15
CA LYS A 238 13.85 -23.30 -9.92
C LYS A 238 13.34 -22.07 -9.19
N TRP A 239 13.18 -22.12 -7.86
CA TRP A 239 12.71 -20.98 -7.07
C TRP A 239 13.76 -19.88 -6.96
N ILE A 240 15.02 -20.27 -6.70
CA ILE A 240 16.17 -19.35 -6.68
C ILE A 240 16.41 -18.76 -8.08
N GLN A 241 16.28 -19.57 -9.14
CA GLN A 241 16.37 -19.13 -10.53
C GLN A 241 15.23 -18.15 -10.87
N TRP A 242 14.00 -18.38 -10.38
CA TRP A 242 12.89 -17.44 -10.56
C TRP A 242 13.16 -16.09 -9.89
N ILE A 243 13.57 -16.07 -8.62
CA ILE A 243 13.93 -14.82 -7.92
C ILE A 243 15.06 -14.10 -8.66
N GLN A 244 16.08 -14.84 -9.12
CA GLN A 244 17.21 -14.27 -9.85
C GLN A 244 16.86 -13.84 -11.29
N ALA A 245 15.84 -14.44 -11.92
CA ALA A 245 15.35 -14.07 -13.25
C ALA A 245 14.46 -12.83 -13.18
N VAL A 246 13.56 -12.76 -12.20
CA VAL A 246 12.74 -11.57 -11.90
C VAL A 246 13.64 -10.39 -11.55
N ALA A 247 14.68 -10.58 -10.74
CA ALA A 247 15.64 -9.55 -10.38
C ALA A 247 16.53 -9.08 -11.55
N ARG A 248 16.73 -9.91 -12.59
CA ARG A 248 17.58 -9.58 -13.75
C ARG A 248 16.81 -8.98 -14.93
N ASN A 249 15.59 -9.43 -15.20
CA ASN A 249 14.94 -9.18 -16.50
C ASN A 249 13.67 -8.32 -16.43
N GLY A 250 13.12 -8.01 -15.26
CA GLY A 250 12.02 -7.06 -15.12
C GLY A 250 10.75 -7.35 -15.95
N LYS A 251 10.57 -8.56 -16.51
CA LYS A 251 9.40 -8.96 -17.30
C LYS A 251 9.00 -10.43 -17.11
N ASP A 252 7.68 -10.59 -17.00
CA ASP A 252 6.78 -11.74 -17.11
C ASP A 252 7.07 -13.05 -16.34
N ALA A 253 6.23 -13.27 -15.33
CA ALA A 253 6.16 -14.47 -14.48
C ALA A 253 5.33 -15.63 -15.08
N SER A 254 4.83 -15.51 -16.31
CA SER A 254 3.84 -16.43 -16.90
C SER A 254 4.43 -17.63 -17.65
N SER A 255 5.75 -17.74 -17.81
CA SER A 255 6.37 -18.74 -18.69
C SER A 255 7.09 -19.92 -17.97
N ALA A 256 7.02 -20.03 -16.65
CA ALA A 256 7.67 -21.13 -15.93
C ALA A 256 6.72 -22.34 -15.74
N PRO A 257 7.14 -23.59 -16.05
CA PRO A 257 6.29 -24.76 -15.89
C PRO A 257 6.03 -25.05 -14.39
N LEU A 258 4.76 -25.04 -13.98
CA LEU A 258 4.30 -25.56 -12.69
C LEU A 258 4.39 -27.09 -12.69
N ASP A 259 5.28 -27.64 -11.86
CA ASP A 259 5.28 -29.07 -11.55
C ASP A 259 4.67 -29.31 -10.16
N LYS A 260 3.68 -30.20 -10.09
CA LYS A 260 2.77 -30.41 -8.95
C LYS A 260 3.32 -31.33 -7.86
N THR A 261 4.62 -31.62 -7.84
CA THR A 261 5.22 -32.52 -6.84
C THR A 261 5.98 -31.75 -5.76
N VAL A 262 5.25 -31.15 -4.82
CA VAL A 262 5.78 -30.84 -3.48
C VAL A 262 5.27 -31.90 -2.53
N LYS A 263 6.01 -33.00 -2.39
CA LYS A 263 5.86 -33.89 -1.23
C LYS A 263 6.53 -33.21 -0.04
N GLN A 264 5.77 -33.03 1.04
CA GLN A 264 6.25 -32.55 2.35
C GLN A 264 7.48 -33.35 2.77
N ALA A 265 8.60 -32.67 3.05
CA ALA A 265 9.68 -33.23 3.85
C ALA A 265 9.28 -33.15 5.33
N PRO A 266 9.55 -34.19 6.15
CA PRO A 266 9.22 -34.19 7.56
C PRO A 266 10.12 -33.20 8.31
N LEU A 267 9.51 -32.46 9.24
CA LEU A 267 10.21 -31.60 10.20
C LEU A 267 10.82 -32.49 11.29
N VAL A 268 12.12 -32.35 11.52
CA VAL A 268 12.80 -32.66 12.79
C VAL A 268 13.15 -31.35 13.46
#